data_AF-A0A0K1FGA9-F1
#
_entry.id   AF-A0A0K1FGA9-F1
#
_cell.length_a   1.000
_cell.length_b   1.000
_cell.length_c   1.000
_cell.angle_alpha   90.00
_cell.angle_beta   90.00
_cell.angle_gamma   90.00
#
_symmetry.space_group_name_H-M   'P 1'
#
loop_
_entity.id
_entity.type
_entity.pdbx_description
1 polymer ?
#
loop_
_entity_poly.entity_id
_entity_poly.type
_entity_poly.pdbx_seq_one_letter_code
_entity_poly.pdbx_strand_id
1 'polypeptide(L)'
;MRDKIIIDKMLRYTDKICAYCEGMSYEEFRANDMLVEACVFNLGQIGELTARLGQSFKQENAQVAWAQIYGLRNRIVHDYEGVNLRLI
;
A
#
# COMPACT_ATOMS: atom_id res chain seq x y z
N MET A 1 -13.48 -13.50 -12.18
CA MET A 1 -13.75 -12.06 -11.95
C MET A 1 -13.49 -11.57 -10.52
N ARG A 2 -13.14 -12.43 -9.54
CA ARG A 2 -12.80 -12.01 -8.16
C ARG A 2 -11.48 -11.24 -8.07
N ASP A 3 -10.41 -11.78 -8.64
CA ASP A 3 -9.07 -11.15 -8.56
C ASP A 3 -9.06 -9.77 -9.23
N LYS A 4 -9.77 -9.61 -10.34
CA LYS A 4 -9.98 -8.29 -10.98
C LYS A 4 -10.58 -7.26 -10.02
N ILE A 5 -11.63 -7.62 -9.28
CA ILE A 5 -12.24 -6.72 -8.28
C ILE A 5 -11.26 -6.37 -7.16
N ILE A 6 -10.40 -7.31 -6.75
CA ILE A 6 -9.35 -7.08 -5.75
C ILE A 6 -8.32 -6.09 -6.30
N ILE A 7 -7.84 -6.30 -7.54
CA ILE A 7 -6.94 -5.36 -8.21
C ILE A 7 -7.56 -3.98 -8.35
N ASP A 8 -8.81 -3.87 -8.80
CA ASP A 8 -9.49 -2.58 -8.92
C ASP A 8 -9.58 -1.85 -7.56
N LYS A 9 -9.71 -2.59 -6.45
CA LYS A 9 -9.64 -2.01 -5.09
C LYS A 9 -8.24 -1.51 -4.77
N MET A 10 -7.21 -2.31 -5.05
CA MET A 10 -5.81 -1.94 -4.82
C MET A 10 -5.42 -0.69 -5.61
N LEU A 11 -5.87 -0.59 -6.87
CA LEU A 11 -5.65 0.58 -7.73
C LEU A 11 -6.32 1.82 -7.13
N ARG A 12 -7.58 1.74 -6.69
CA ARG A 12 -8.24 2.88 -6.02
C ARG A 12 -7.53 3.36 -4.76
N TYR A 13 -6.92 2.47 -3.99
CA TYR A 13 -6.11 2.86 -2.83
C TYR A 13 -4.80 3.53 -3.25
N THR A 14 -4.19 3.04 -4.33
CA THR A 14 -2.99 3.63 -4.93
C THR A 14 -3.28 5.04 -5.45
N ASP A 15 -4.38 5.22 -6.19
CA ASP A 15 -4.80 6.52 -6.73
C ASP A 15 -5.02 7.54 -5.62
N LYS A 16 -5.63 7.13 -4.50
CA LYS A 16 -5.79 7.99 -3.32
C LYS A 16 -4.45 8.47 -2.77
N ILE A 17 -3.52 7.55 -2.56
CA ILE A 17 -2.18 7.88 -2.04
C ILE A 17 -1.48 8.87 -3.00
N CYS A 18 -1.50 8.59 -4.30
CA CYS A 18 -0.91 9.47 -5.30
C CYS A 18 -1.54 10.86 -5.28
N ALA A 19 -2.87 10.95 -5.20
CA ALA A 19 -3.58 12.23 -5.14
C ALA A 19 -3.30 13.01 -3.85
N TYR A 20 -3.14 12.33 -2.71
CA TYR A 20 -2.83 13.01 -1.45
C TYR A 20 -1.41 13.60 -1.43
N CYS A 21 -0.48 12.93 -2.10
CA CYS A 21 0.92 13.34 -2.15
C CYS A 21 1.25 14.23 -3.36
N GLU A 22 0.29 14.53 -4.24
CA GLU A 22 0.54 15.31 -5.45
C GLU A 22 0.98 16.74 -5.11
N GLY A 23 2.11 17.15 -5.67
CA GLY A 23 2.70 18.47 -5.41
C GLY A 23 3.27 18.66 -4.00
N MET A 24 3.29 17.61 -3.17
CA MET A 24 3.76 17.68 -1.80
C MET A 24 5.24 17.32 -1.67
N SER A 25 5.99 18.12 -0.91
CA SER A 25 7.36 17.77 -0.52
C SER A 25 7.39 16.75 0.62
N TYR A 26 8.51 16.04 0.76
CA TYR A 26 8.69 15.09 1.86
C TYR A 26 8.59 15.74 3.25
N GLU A 27 9.08 16.98 3.39
CA GLU A 27 9.03 17.69 4.68
C GLU A 27 7.59 18.11 5.05
N GLU A 28 6.77 18.48 4.06
CA GLU A 28 5.34 18.74 4.27
C GLU A 28 4.58 17.46 4.60
N PHE A 29 4.88 16.37 3.90
CA PHE A 29 4.29 15.05 4.17
C PHE A 29 4.57 14.58 5.60
N ARG A 30 5.84 14.56 6.01
CA ARG A 30 6.22 14.04 7.35
C ARG A 30 5.73 14.90 8.51
N ALA A 31 5.41 16.17 8.27
CA ALA A 31 4.89 17.09 9.28
C ALA A 31 3.35 17.01 9.40
N ASN A 32 2.69 16.25 8.53
CA ASN A 32 1.24 16.08 8.51
C ASN A 32 0.85 14.66 8.93
N ASP A 33 0.74 14.44 10.24
CA ASP A 33 0.45 13.13 10.82
C ASP A 33 -0.84 12.50 10.25
N MET A 34 -1.90 13.30 10.06
CA MET A 34 -3.16 12.80 9.49
C MET A 34 -2.96 12.26 8.07
N LEU A 35 -2.13 12.90 7.27
CA LEU A 35 -1.82 12.44 5.92
C LEU A 35 -0.93 11.19 5.94
N VAL A 36 0.09 11.17 6.79
CA VAL A 36 0.93 9.99 7.01
C VAL A 36 0.05 8.79 7.37
N GLU A 37 -0.83 8.94 8.36
CA GLU A 37 -1.75 7.90 8.79
C GLU A 37 -2.71 7.46 7.67
N ALA A 38 -3.22 8.40 6.87
CA ALA A 38 -4.03 8.08 5.71
C ALA A 38 -3.26 7.24 4.68
N CYS A 39 -2.03 7.60 4.35
CA CYS A 39 -1.18 6.83 3.42
C CYS A 39 -0.86 5.44 3.98
N VAL A 40 -0.44 5.37 5.25
CA VAL A 40 -0.18 4.11 5.98
C VAL A 40 -1.38 3.18 5.93
N PHE A 41 -2.58 3.70 6.20
CA PHE A 41 -3.82 2.92 6.16
C PHE A 41 -4.06 2.34 4.77
N ASN A 42 -4.00 3.17 3.72
CA ASN A 42 -4.24 2.73 2.35
C ASN A 42 -3.20 1.68 1.89
N LEU A 43 -1.92 1.85 2.23
CA LEU A 43 -0.87 0.86 1.97
C LEU A 43 -1.13 -0.46 2.70
N GLY A 44 -1.59 -0.39 3.95
CA GLY A 44 -2.01 -1.56 4.73
C GLY A 44 -3.15 -2.33 4.05
N GLN A 45 -4.16 -1.62 3.50
CA GLN A 45 -5.26 -2.24 2.75
C GLN A 45 -4.78 -2.94 1.47
N ILE A 46 -3.82 -2.34 0.75
CA ILE A 46 -3.22 -2.94 -0.46
C ILE A 46 -2.50 -4.26 -0.12
N GLY A 47 -1.70 -4.26 0.95
CA GLY A 47 -1.02 -5.48 1.41
C GLY A 47 -1.98 -6.59 1.86
N GLU A 48 -3.05 -6.23 2.59
CA GLU A 48 -4.10 -7.18 2.99
C GLU A 48 -4.83 -7.78 1.78
N LEU A 49 -5.15 -6.97 0.78
CA LEU A 49 -5.79 -7.44 -0.45
C LEU A 49 -4.90 -8.39 -1.26
N THR A 50 -3.58 -8.21 -1.21
CA THR A 50 -2.62 -9.10 -1.87
C THR A 50 -2.70 -10.54 -1.34
N ALA A 51 -2.99 -10.74 -0.05
CA ALA A 51 -3.18 -12.07 0.52
C ALA A 51 -4.43 -12.80 -0.03
N ARG A 52 -5.41 -12.05 -0.54
CA ARG A 52 -6.71 -12.56 -1.01
C ARG A 52 -6.75 -12.93 -2.49
N LEU A 53 -5.72 -12.56 -3.25
CA LEU A 53 -5.53 -12.93 -4.65
C LEU A 53 -5.23 -14.43 -4.78
N GLY A 54 -5.80 -15.07 -5.81
CA GLY A 54 -5.55 -16.46 -6.14
C GLY A 54 -4.08 -16.73 -6.49
N GLN A 55 -3.60 -17.95 -6.19
CA GLN A 55 -2.20 -18.31 -6.47
C GLN A 55 -1.90 -18.37 -7.98
N SER A 56 -2.82 -18.89 -8.80
CA SER A 56 -2.67 -18.89 -10.26
C SER A 56 -2.54 -17.46 -10.81
N PHE A 57 -3.37 -16.54 -10.33
CA PHE A 57 -3.32 -15.13 -10.72
C PHE A 57 -1.95 -14.49 -10.39
N LYS A 58 -1.40 -14.78 -9.20
CA LYS A 58 -0.07 -14.29 -8.80
C LYS A 58 1.03 -14.86 -9.68
N GLN A 59 0.94 -16.15 -10.04
CA GLN A 59 1.92 -16.83 -10.91
C GLN A 59 1.86 -16.31 -12.35
N GLU A 60 0.66 -16.09 -12.89
CA GLU A 60 0.44 -15.48 -14.20
C GLU A 60 0.97 -14.04 -14.26
N ASN A 61 1.06 -13.37 -13.12
CA ASN A 61 1.55 -11.99 -12.99
C ASN A 61 2.82 -11.92 -12.12
N ALA A 62 3.78 -12.82 -12.36
CA ALA A 62 5.00 -12.94 -11.56
C ALA A 62 5.93 -11.71 -11.64
N GLN A 63 5.72 -10.81 -12.60
CA GLN A 63 6.43 -9.52 -12.70
C GLN A 63 6.09 -8.56 -11.55
N VAL A 64 4.96 -8.77 -10.87
CA VAL A 64 4.56 -7.95 -9.71
C VAL A 64 5.17 -8.54 -8.45
N ALA A 65 5.79 -7.69 -7.63
CA ALA A 65 6.45 -8.09 -6.40
C ALA A 65 5.46 -8.37 -5.25
N TRP A 66 4.57 -9.36 -5.42
CA TRP A 66 3.50 -9.68 -4.47
C TRP A 66 3.99 -9.89 -3.03
N ALA A 67 5.13 -10.55 -2.86
CA ALA A 67 5.73 -10.78 -1.55
C ALA A 67 6.17 -9.48 -0.87
N GLN A 68 6.67 -8.50 -1.63
CA GLN A 68 7.08 -7.20 -1.10
C GLN A 68 5.85 -6.37 -0.70
N ILE A 69 4.79 -6.38 -1.51
CA ILE A 69 3.53 -5.68 -1.20
C ILE A 69 2.92 -6.22 0.09
N TYR A 70 2.93 -7.54 0.27
CA TYR A 70 2.50 -8.16 1.53
C TYR A 70 3.44 -7.83 2.70
N GLY A 71 4.76 -7.87 2.46
CA GLY A 71 5.79 -7.54 3.46
C GLY A 71 5.67 -6.10 3.98
N LEU A 72 5.31 -5.15 3.12
CA LEU A 72 5.06 -3.75 3.49
C LEU A 72 4.00 -3.63 4.59
N ARG A 73 2.88 -4.37 4.46
CA ARG A 73 1.82 -4.39 5.48
C ARG A 73 2.33 -4.91 6.81
N ASN A 74 3.19 -5.94 6.80
CA ASN A 74 3.77 -6.45 8.05
C ASN A 74 4.65 -5.39 8.71
N ARG A 75 5.45 -4.66 7.93
CA ARG A 75 6.28 -3.58 8.46
C ARG A 75 5.45 -2.42 9.03
N ILE A 76 4.40 -2.00 8.32
CA ILE A 76 3.46 -0.97 8.78
C ILE A 76 2.78 -1.36 10.10
N VAL A 77 2.32 -2.60 10.23
CA VAL A 77 1.53 -3.04 11.39
C VAL A 77 2.41 -3.34 12.60
N HIS A 78 3.60 -3.90 12.40
CA HIS A 78 4.49 -4.30 13.50
C HIS A 78 5.40 -3.17 13.98
N ASP A 79 5.76 -2.24 13.11
CA ASP A 79 6.64 -1.11 13.45
C ASP A 79 5.85 0.21 13.57
N TYR A 80 4.55 0.25 13.85
CA TYR A 80 3.72 1.48 13.77
C TYR A 80 4.31 2.71 14.51
N GLU A 81 4.94 2.52 15.67
CA GLU A 81 5.65 3.59 16.42
C GLU A 81 7.05 3.92 15.88
N GLY A 82 7.63 3.05 15.04
CA GLY A 82 8.97 3.14 14.47
C GLY A 82 9.01 3.06 12.94
N VAL A 83 7.88 3.29 12.26
CA VAL A 83 7.82 3.21 10.80
C VAL A 83 8.75 4.28 10.27
N ASN A 84 9.76 3.84 9.54
CA ASN A 84 10.62 4.77 8.83
C ASN A 84 9.78 5.42 7.72
N LEU A 85 9.37 6.68 7.93
CA LEU A 85 8.58 7.45 6.97
C LEU A 85 9.24 7.61 5.60
N ARG A 86 10.55 7.33 5.46
CA ARG A 86 11.20 7.25 4.14
C ARG A 86 10.85 6.00 3.34
N LEU A 87 10.24 4.99 3.96
CA LEU A 87 9.76 3.77 3.30
C LEU A 87 8.31 3.89 2.80
N ILE A 88 7.63 5.00 3.13
CA ILE A 88 6.26 5.34 2.75
C ILE A 88 6.33 6.48 1.75
#